data_AF-A0A202DES8-F1
#
_entry.id   AF-A0A202DES8-F1
#
_cell.length_a   1.000
_cell.length_b   1.000
_cell.length_c   1.000
_cell.angle_alpha   90.00
_cell.angle_beta   90.00
_cell.angle_gamma   90.00
#
_symmetry.space_group_name_H-M   'P 1'
#
loop_
_entity.id
_entity.type
_entity.pdbx_description
1 polymer ?
#
loop_
_entity_poly.entity_id
_entity_poly.type
_entity_poly.pdbx_seq_one_letter_code
_entity_poly.pdbx_strand_id
1 'polypeptide(L)'
;MGDKPSAIFDDDAVSHSLCEPCLHSFMAQLGMPLDEYIEGIPDPVVTVTQEGVVGSANKAARAIIGNNVNDQHRLPGDILECENARTPEGCGRTVHCSGCVIRSAIEDTLKTGESHEHVPATLQKASDDASETVDILISTEQKGGVVFLKIDQVQPVEA
;
A
#
# COMPACT_ATOMS: atom_id res chain seq x y z
N MET A 1 33.77 52.90 35.16
CA MET A 1 34.41 51.59 34.88
C MET A 1 34.07 50.71 36.06
N GLY A 2 33.44 49.56 35.98
CA GLY A 2 33.31 48.59 34.90
C GLY A 2 33.36 47.23 35.60
N ASP A 3 32.40 46.35 35.27
CA ASP A 3 32.24 44.96 35.68
C ASP A 3 31.67 44.67 37.08
N LYS A 4 30.76 43.72 37.26
CA LYS A 4 29.68 43.09 36.46
C LYS A 4 28.94 42.22 37.49
N PRO A 5 27.60 42.17 37.50
CA PRO A 5 26.87 41.39 38.48
C PRO A 5 26.82 39.90 38.14
N SER A 6 26.55 39.16 39.22
CA SER A 6 25.85 37.88 39.33
C SER A 6 26.49 36.64 38.71
N ALA A 7 26.82 35.71 39.61
CA ALA A 7 26.64 34.28 39.37
C ALA A 7 25.24 34.02 38.81
N ILE A 8 25.18 33.47 37.59
CA ILE A 8 24.10 32.63 37.11
C ILE A 8 24.81 31.50 36.37
N PHE A 9 24.93 30.35 37.03
CA PHE A 9 25.07 29.10 36.31
C PHE A 9 23.68 28.81 35.76
N ASP A 10 23.51 29.00 34.46
CA ASP A 10 22.30 28.60 33.75
C ASP A 10 22.43 27.08 33.54
N ASP A 11 21.90 26.33 34.50
CA ASP A 11 21.87 24.86 34.50
C ASP A 11 20.53 24.33 33.94
N ASP A 12 19.89 25.11 33.06
CA ASP A 12 18.65 24.74 32.36
C ASP A 12 18.89 24.38 30.88
N ALA A 13 20.12 24.00 30.52
CA ALA A 13 20.35 23.26 29.29
C ALA A 13 20.07 21.77 29.54
N VAL A 14 18.79 21.41 29.68
CA VAL A 14 18.41 20.00 29.62
C VAL A 14 18.73 19.50 28.22
N SER A 15 19.85 18.78 28.08
CA SER A 15 20.13 17.98 26.89
C SER A 15 19.19 16.77 26.89
N HIS A 16 17.98 16.95 26.36
CA HIS A 16 17.02 15.86 26.15
C HIS A 16 17.44 14.87 25.05
N SER A 17 18.72 14.56 24.94
CA SER A 17 19.20 13.48 24.05
C SER A 17 19.06 12.16 24.78
N LEU A 18 18.16 11.29 24.30
CA LEU A 18 18.14 9.89 24.71
C LEU A 18 19.51 9.27 24.44
N CYS A 19 20.05 8.48 25.38
CA CYS A 19 21.25 7.69 25.10
C CYS A 19 20.95 6.65 24.01
N GLU A 20 21.95 6.23 23.25
CA GLU A 20 21.78 5.36 22.08
C GLU A 20 20.94 4.08 22.36
N PRO A 21 21.09 3.36 23.49
CA PRO A 21 20.22 2.23 23.83
C PRO A 21 18.77 2.64 24.12
N CYS A 22 18.57 3.79 24.77
CA CYS A 22 17.23 4.32 25.05
C CYS A 22 16.57 4.85 23.77
N LEU A 23 17.34 5.45 22.86
CA LEU A 23 16.86 5.88 21.54
C LEU A 23 16.41 4.67 20.72
N HIS A 24 17.20 3.60 20.71
CA HIS A 24 16.85 2.35 20.01
C HIS A 24 15.60 1.70 20.61
N SER A 25 15.51 1.63 21.94
CA SER A 25 14.33 1.08 22.63
C SER A 25 13.08 1.93 22.38
N PHE A 26 13.23 3.26 22.33
CA PHE A 26 12.14 4.19 22.04
C PHE A 26 11.68 4.08 20.58
N MET A 27 12.61 3.99 19.62
CA MET A 27 12.27 3.74 18.21
C MET A 27 11.58 2.39 18.01
N ALA A 28 12.04 1.33 18.69
CA ALA A 28 11.36 0.04 18.65
C ALA A 28 9.94 0.09 19.22
N GLN A 29 9.67 0.96 20.19
CA GLN A 29 8.33 1.18 20.76
C GLN A 29 7.43 2.04 19.88
N LEU A 30 7.99 2.97 19.10
CA LEU A 30 7.22 3.83 18.20
C LEU A 30 6.68 3.07 16.98
N GLY A 31 7.27 1.93 16.64
CA GLY A 31 6.94 1.19 15.42
C GLY A 31 7.40 1.92 14.16
N MET A 32 7.24 1.27 13.01
CA MET A 32 7.49 1.85 11.70
C MET A 32 6.15 2.20 11.04
N PRO A 33 5.99 3.42 10.47
CA PRO A 33 4.83 3.73 9.65
C PRO A 33 4.66 2.69 8.54
N LEU A 34 3.42 2.25 8.28
CA LEU A 34 3.14 1.22 7.28
C LEU A 34 3.70 1.59 5.89
N ASP A 35 3.59 2.86 5.50
CA ASP A 35 4.10 3.36 4.22
C ASP A 35 5.62 3.21 4.10
N GLU A 36 6.36 3.50 5.18
CA GLU A 36 7.81 3.33 5.23
C GLU A 36 8.19 1.85 5.18
N TYR A 37 7.41 1.00 5.87
CA TYR A 37 7.62 -0.44 5.87
C TYR A 37 7.45 -1.05 4.48
N ILE A 38 6.35 -0.74 3.78
CA ILE A 38 6.11 -1.31 2.44
C ILE A 38 7.09 -0.77 1.39
N GLU A 39 7.60 0.44 1.57
CA GLU A 39 8.60 1.03 0.68
C GLU A 39 9.93 0.26 0.71
N GLY A 40 10.24 -0.43 1.83
CA GLY A 40 11.39 -1.32 1.95
C GLY A 40 11.21 -2.70 1.30
N ILE A 41 10.01 -3.07 0.86
CA ILE A 41 9.72 -4.36 0.23
C ILE A 41 10.13 -4.30 -1.26
N PRO A 42 10.96 -5.24 -1.75
CA PRO A 42 11.40 -5.23 -3.15
C PRO A 42 10.29 -5.60 -4.14
N ASP A 43 9.32 -6.39 -3.68
CA ASP A 43 8.19 -6.85 -4.47
C ASP A 43 7.11 -5.74 -4.62
N PRO A 44 6.33 -5.74 -5.71
CA PRO A 44 5.24 -4.78 -5.89
C PRO A 44 4.09 -5.08 -4.92
N VAL A 45 3.87 -4.19 -3.95
CA VAL A 45 2.84 -4.34 -2.92
C VAL A 45 1.90 -3.13 -2.89
N VAL A 46 0.60 -3.43 -2.83
CA VAL A 46 -0.50 -2.50 -2.58
C VAL A 46 -1.17 -2.91 -1.28
N THR A 47 -1.49 -1.96 -0.39
CA THR A 47 -2.25 -2.23 0.83
C THR A 47 -3.72 -1.88 0.63
N VAL A 48 -4.61 -2.71 1.18
CA VAL A 48 -6.06 -2.53 1.15
C VAL A 48 -6.58 -2.49 2.59
N THR A 49 -7.32 -1.45 2.93
CA THR A 49 -7.91 -1.25 4.26
C THR A 49 -9.08 -2.22 4.49
N GLN A 50 -9.59 -2.26 5.73
CA GLN A 50 -10.77 -3.08 6.07
C GLN A 50 -12.03 -2.67 5.29
N GLU A 51 -12.08 -1.42 4.84
CA GLU A 51 -13.17 -0.87 4.02
C GLU A 51 -13.04 -1.29 2.54
N GLY A 52 -12.01 -2.04 2.17
CA GLY A 52 -11.75 -2.46 0.78
C GLY A 52 -11.17 -1.36 -0.10
N VAL A 53 -10.65 -0.28 0.51
CA VAL A 53 -10.05 0.87 -0.17
C VAL A 53 -8.54 0.73 -0.17
N VAL A 54 -7.87 1.19 -1.21
CA VAL A 54 -6.40 1.20 -1.25
C VAL A 54 -5.86 2.20 -0.24
N GLY A 55 -5.02 1.72 0.68
CA GLY A 55 -4.32 2.56 1.65
C GLY A 55 -3.05 3.17 1.07
N SER A 56 -2.19 2.34 0.47
CA SER A 56 -0.89 2.74 -0.05
C SER A 56 -0.37 1.73 -1.08
N ALA A 57 0.67 2.10 -1.82
CA ALA A 57 1.38 1.20 -2.71
C ALA A 57 2.84 1.59 -2.74
N ASN A 58 3.76 0.62 -2.69
CA ASN A 58 5.19 0.92 -2.69
C ASN A 58 5.71 1.31 -4.09
N LYS A 59 6.98 1.69 -4.19
CA LYS A 59 7.60 2.09 -5.47
C LYS A 59 7.54 1.01 -6.54
N ALA A 60 7.74 -0.26 -6.18
CA ALA A 60 7.67 -1.36 -7.14
C ALA A 60 6.25 -1.51 -7.72
N ALA A 61 5.21 -1.38 -6.89
CA ALA A 61 3.82 -1.39 -7.33
C ALA A 61 3.50 -0.20 -8.24
N ARG A 62 3.89 1.02 -7.83
CA ARG A 62 3.69 2.24 -8.64
C ARG A 62 4.36 2.18 -10.01
N ALA A 63 5.46 1.45 -10.15
CA ALA A 63 6.11 1.24 -11.45
C ALA A 63 5.28 0.37 -12.41
N ILE A 64 4.42 -0.52 -11.88
CA ILE A 64 3.55 -1.41 -12.67
C ILE A 64 2.19 -0.78 -12.94
N ILE A 65 1.59 -0.18 -11.90
CA ILE A 65 0.21 0.34 -11.91
C ILE A 65 0.13 1.83 -12.24
N GLY A 66 1.27 2.52 -12.35
CA GLY A 66 1.37 3.96 -12.50
C GLY A 66 1.37 4.73 -11.18
N ASN A 67 1.62 6.04 -11.25
CA ASN A 67 1.79 6.92 -10.08
C ASN A 67 0.47 7.44 -9.46
N ASN A 68 -0.69 6.92 -9.88
CA ASN A 68 -2.00 7.46 -9.50
C ASN A 68 -2.53 6.96 -8.14
N VAL A 69 -1.66 6.68 -7.18
CA VAL A 69 -2.04 6.12 -5.86
C VAL A 69 -2.26 7.22 -4.80
N ASN A 70 -2.01 8.49 -5.14
CA ASN A 70 -2.09 9.60 -4.18
C ASN A 70 -3.51 10.10 -3.87
N ASP A 71 -4.54 9.59 -4.54
CA ASP A 71 -5.92 9.94 -4.23
C ASP A 71 -6.47 9.05 -3.12
N GLN A 72 -6.88 9.68 -2.01
CA GLN A 72 -7.63 9.02 -0.96
C GLN A 72 -8.94 8.49 -1.55
N HIS A 73 -9.31 7.24 -1.25
CA HIS A 73 -10.54 6.54 -1.69
C HIS A 73 -10.48 5.78 -3.04
N ARG A 74 -9.31 5.48 -3.58
CA ARG A 74 -9.24 4.59 -4.76
C ARG A 74 -9.49 3.13 -4.38
N LEU A 75 -10.26 2.43 -5.20
CA LEU A 75 -10.50 0.99 -5.08
C LEU A 75 -9.40 0.22 -5.85
N PRO A 76 -9.18 -1.07 -5.54
CA PRO A 76 -8.16 -1.87 -6.22
C PRO A 76 -8.24 -1.83 -7.74
N GLY A 77 -9.46 -1.91 -8.30
CA GLY A 77 -9.67 -1.83 -9.75
C GLY A 77 -9.31 -0.47 -10.35
N ASP A 78 -9.43 0.61 -9.59
CA ASP A 78 -9.03 1.95 -10.06
C ASP A 78 -7.51 2.00 -10.21
N ILE A 79 -6.78 1.55 -9.18
CA ILE A 79 -5.32 1.53 -9.19
C ILE A 79 -4.77 0.60 -10.26
N LEU A 80 -5.37 -0.58 -10.43
CA LEU A 80 -4.96 -1.58 -11.43
C LEU A 80 -5.37 -1.18 -12.86
N GLU A 81 -6.02 -0.04 -13.04
CA GLU A 81 -6.52 0.46 -14.34
C GLU A 81 -7.52 -0.50 -15.00
N CYS A 82 -8.34 -1.19 -14.20
CA CYS A 82 -9.38 -2.06 -14.71
C CYS A 82 -10.38 -1.27 -15.58
N GLU A 83 -10.66 -1.77 -16.77
CA GLU A 83 -11.64 -1.17 -17.69
C GLU A 83 -13.01 -1.02 -17.03
N ASN A 84 -13.45 -2.04 -16.30
CA ASN A 84 -14.72 -2.03 -15.56
C ASN A 84 -14.75 -1.03 -14.40
N ALA A 85 -13.59 -0.56 -13.91
CA ALA A 85 -13.54 0.46 -12.87
C ALA A 85 -13.78 1.87 -13.43
N ARG A 86 -13.55 2.09 -14.74
CA ARG A 86 -13.81 3.37 -15.42
C ARG A 86 -15.28 3.58 -15.78
N THR A 87 -16.13 2.56 -15.64
CA THR A 87 -17.57 2.72 -15.88
C THR A 87 -18.22 3.55 -14.76
N PRO A 88 -19.38 4.17 -14.99
CA PRO A 88 -20.05 5.00 -13.98
C PRO A 88 -20.37 4.26 -12.66
N GLU A 89 -20.53 2.94 -12.71
CA GLU A 89 -20.76 2.10 -11.54
C GLU A 89 -19.50 1.97 -10.66
N GLY A 90 -18.32 1.89 -11.30
CA GLY A 90 -17.03 1.74 -10.64
C GLY A 90 -16.66 0.31 -10.23
N CYS A 91 -15.48 0.15 -9.63
CA CYS A 91 -14.98 -1.14 -9.17
C CYS A 91 -15.92 -1.81 -8.14
N GLY A 92 -16.12 -3.12 -8.28
CA GLY A 92 -16.96 -3.92 -7.39
C GLY A 92 -18.46 -3.87 -7.69
N ARG A 93 -18.90 -3.05 -8.66
CA ARG A 93 -20.32 -2.75 -8.88
C ARG A 93 -20.86 -3.13 -10.27
N THR A 94 -20.01 -3.63 -11.16
CA THR A 94 -20.42 -4.13 -12.49
C THR A 94 -20.70 -5.64 -12.47
N VAL A 95 -21.34 -6.15 -13.53
CA VAL A 95 -21.57 -7.60 -13.69
C VAL A 95 -20.26 -8.40 -13.75
N HIS A 96 -19.19 -7.80 -14.29
CA HIS A 96 -17.86 -8.40 -14.37
C HIS A 96 -17.19 -8.56 -12.99
N CYS A 97 -17.59 -7.73 -12.02
CA CYS A 97 -17.04 -7.78 -10.66
C CYS A 97 -17.50 -9.01 -9.86
N SER A 98 -18.53 -9.73 -10.31
CA SER A 98 -19.00 -10.96 -9.67
C SER A 98 -18.04 -12.15 -9.86
N GLY A 99 -17.28 -12.16 -10.94
CA GLY A 99 -16.25 -13.16 -11.26
C GLY A 99 -14.82 -12.64 -11.15
N CYS A 100 -14.62 -11.49 -10.52
CA CYS A 100 -13.29 -10.88 -10.42
C CYS A 100 -12.44 -11.59 -9.36
N VAL A 101 -11.48 -12.40 -9.81
CA VAL A 101 -10.59 -13.18 -8.94
C VAL A 101 -9.81 -12.30 -7.98
N ILE A 102 -9.29 -11.16 -8.45
CA ILE A 102 -8.55 -10.19 -7.61
C ILE A 102 -9.41 -9.70 -6.45
N ARG A 103 -10.65 -9.29 -6.75
CA ARG A 103 -11.60 -8.83 -5.75
C ARG A 103 -11.94 -9.94 -4.76
N SER A 104 -12.27 -11.14 -5.25
CA SER A 104 -12.63 -12.27 -4.40
C SER A 104 -11.49 -12.67 -3.47
N ALA A 105 -10.24 -12.70 -3.94
CA ALA A 105 -9.09 -12.99 -3.10
C ALA A 105 -8.91 -11.94 -1.98
N ILE A 106 -9.02 -10.65 -2.31
CA ILE A 106 -8.94 -9.56 -1.32
C ILE A 106 -10.09 -9.66 -0.31
N GLU A 107 -11.33 -9.81 -0.76
CA GLU A 107 -12.52 -9.89 0.10
C GLU A 107 -12.47 -11.13 1.01
N ASP A 108 -12.02 -12.27 0.49
CA ASP A 108 -11.84 -13.48 1.29
C ASP A 108 -10.75 -13.26 2.35
N THR A 109 -9.58 -12.76 1.96
CA THR A 109 -8.49 -12.43 2.89
C THR A 109 -8.92 -11.43 3.97
N LEU A 110 -9.69 -10.41 3.60
CA LEU A 110 -10.24 -9.44 4.56
C LEU A 110 -11.17 -10.10 5.58
N LYS A 111 -12.01 -11.03 5.11
CA LYS A 111 -13.06 -11.67 5.92
C LYS A 111 -12.53 -12.81 6.80
N THR A 112 -11.64 -13.64 6.26
CA THR A 112 -11.18 -14.87 6.91
C THR A 112 -9.79 -14.72 7.53
N GLY A 113 -8.98 -13.79 7.02
CA GLY A 113 -7.56 -13.69 7.31
C GLY A 113 -6.70 -14.73 6.59
N GLU A 114 -7.30 -15.63 5.80
CA GLU A 114 -6.56 -16.64 5.04
C GLU A 114 -5.82 -15.98 3.88
N SER A 115 -4.56 -16.37 3.70
CA SER A 115 -3.72 -15.84 2.62
C SER A 115 -3.91 -16.65 1.34
N HIS A 116 -3.85 -15.98 0.21
CA HIS A 116 -3.88 -16.62 -1.11
C HIS A 116 -2.54 -16.38 -1.79
N GLU A 117 -1.92 -17.42 -2.35
CA GLU A 117 -0.62 -17.31 -3.00
C GLU A 117 -0.70 -17.68 -4.47
N HIS A 118 -0.04 -16.89 -5.31
CA HIS A 118 0.10 -17.13 -6.75
C HIS A 118 -1.25 -17.42 -7.45
N VAL A 119 -2.27 -16.63 -7.15
CA VAL A 119 -3.59 -16.77 -7.75
C VAL A 119 -3.58 -16.15 -9.13
N PRO A 120 -3.85 -16.92 -10.20
CA PRO A 120 -3.94 -16.39 -11.55
C PRO A 120 -5.24 -15.60 -11.70
N ALA A 121 -5.13 -14.40 -12.27
CA ALA A 121 -6.27 -13.58 -12.63
C ALA A 121 -6.04 -12.95 -14.01
N THR A 122 -7.12 -12.60 -14.67
CA THR A 122 -7.08 -11.85 -15.93
C THR A 122 -7.65 -10.47 -15.69
N LEU A 123 -6.94 -9.45 -16.18
CA LEU A 123 -7.29 -8.06 -16.02
C LEU A 123 -7.40 -7.40 -17.40
N GLN A 124 -8.56 -6.81 -17.67
CA GLN A 124 -8.73 -5.90 -18.80
C GLN A 124 -8.27 -4.52 -18.33
N LYS A 125 -7.09 -4.10 -18.79
CA LYS A 125 -6.52 -2.77 -18.53
C LYS A 125 -7.08 -1.78 -19.55
N ALA A 126 -7.57 -0.65 -19.06
CA ALA A 126 -7.98 0.45 -19.92
C ALA A 126 -6.76 1.26 -20.40
N SER A 127 -6.59 1.36 -21.71
CA SER A 127 -5.64 2.24 -22.38
C SER A 127 -6.39 3.23 -23.28
N ASP A 128 -5.70 4.30 -23.72
CA ASP A 128 -6.29 5.40 -24.48
C ASP A 128 -6.78 4.97 -25.87
N ASP A 129 -6.14 3.98 -26.49
CA ASP A 129 -6.44 3.52 -27.86
C ASP A 129 -7.28 2.23 -27.91
N ALA A 130 -7.07 1.28 -27.00
CA ALA A 130 -7.81 0.03 -26.91
C ALA A 130 -7.59 -0.63 -25.54
N SER A 131 -8.56 -1.40 -25.02
CA SER A 131 -8.32 -2.19 -23.80
C SER A 131 -7.35 -3.34 -24.08
N GLU A 132 -6.37 -3.51 -23.19
CA GLU A 132 -5.38 -4.57 -23.23
C GLU A 132 -5.76 -5.63 -22.19
N THR A 133 -5.73 -6.90 -22.57
CA THR A 133 -5.91 -8.00 -21.60
C THR A 133 -4.55 -8.49 -21.14
N VAL A 134 -4.34 -8.49 -19.82
CA VAL A 134 -3.12 -9.00 -19.19
C VAL A 134 -3.47 -10.13 -18.22
N ASP A 135 -2.62 -11.14 -18.19
CA ASP A 135 -2.61 -12.13 -17.13
C ASP A 135 -1.73 -11.63 -15.98
N ILE A 136 -2.28 -11.69 -14.78
CA ILE A 136 -1.64 -11.24 -13.55
C ILE A 136 -1.65 -12.36 -12.53
N LEU A 137 -0.53 -12.53 -11.85
CA LEU A 137 -0.40 -13.44 -10.73
C LEU A 137 -0.38 -12.59 -9.46
N ILE A 138 -1.27 -12.87 -8.52
CA ILE A 138 -1.38 -12.10 -7.28
C ILE A 138 -1.25 -12.99 -6.06
N SER A 139 -0.80 -12.37 -4.97
CA SER A 139 -0.85 -12.98 -3.64
C SER A 139 -1.45 -11.99 -2.66
N THR A 140 -2.23 -12.49 -1.69
CA THR A 140 -2.85 -11.68 -0.65
C THR A 140 -2.52 -12.24 0.73
N GLU A 141 -2.21 -11.36 1.68
CA GLU A 141 -2.03 -11.72 3.08
C GLU A 141 -2.56 -10.61 3.99
N GLN A 142 -3.07 -10.95 5.17
CA GLN A 142 -3.53 -9.96 6.14
C GLN A 142 -2.45 -9.68 7.18
N LYS A 143 -2.04 -8.40 7.31
CA LYS A 143 -1.02 -7.96 8.27
C LYS A 143 -1.44 -6.63 8.90
N GLY A 144 -1.42 -6.55 10.23
CA GLY A 144 -1.67 -5.29 10.95
C GLY A 144 -3.05 -4.67 10.66
N GLY A 145 -4.06 -5.49 10.34
CA GLY A 145 -5.40 -5.00 10.02
C GLY A 145 -5.57 -4.46 8.59
N VAL A 146 -4.61 -4.66 7.70
CA VAL A 146 -4.74 -4.39 6.26
C VAL A 146 -4.41 -5.65 5.45
N VAL A 147 -4.88 -5.71 4.21
CA VAL A 147 -4.48 -6.74 3.26
C VAL A 147 -3.34 -6.22 2.39
N PHE A 148 -2.27 -6.99 2.29
CA PHE A 148 -1.20 -6.77 1.34
C PHE A 148 -1.56 -7.53 0.08
N LEU A 149 -1.81 -6.81 -1.01
CA LEU A 149 -1.93 -7.34 -2.36
C LEU A 149 -0.56 -7.23 -3.04
N LYS A 150 0.12 -8.35 -3.20
CA LYS A 150 1.35 -8.46 -3.97
C LYS A 150 1.02 -8.79 -5.42
N ILE A 151 1.68 -8.11 -6.36
CA ILE A 151 1.66 -8.45 -7.79
C ILE A 151 2.91 -9.29 -8.05
N ASP A 152 2.74 -10.61 -8.19
CA ASP A 152 3.85 -11.55 -8.39
C ASP A 152 4.38 -11.47 -9.83
N GLN A 153 3.49 -11.40 -10.82
CA GLN A 153 3.82 -11.35 -12.24
C GLN A 153 2.73 -10.63 -13.04
N VAL A 154 3.10 -9.98 -14.15
CA VAL A 154 2.18 -9.41 -15.14
C VAL A 154 2.70 -9.77 -16.52
N GLN A 155 1.84 -10.31 -17.39
CA GLN A 155 2.17 -10.70 -18.76
C GLN A 155 1.02 -10.32 -19.69
N PRO A 156 1.30 -9.75 -20.88
CA PRO A 156 0.27 -9.57 -21.90
C PRO A 156 -0.31 -10.93 -22.32
N VAL A 157 -1.61 -11.00 -22.56
CA VAL A 157 -2.19 -12.20 -23.18
C VAL A 157 -1.82 -12.21 -24.65
N GLU A 158 -0.93 -13.13 -25.05
CA GLU A 158 -0.62 -13.34 -26.47
C GLU A 158 -1.88 -13.87 -27.18
N ALA A 159 -2.35 -13.13 -28.19
CA ALA A 159 -3.54 -13.43 -28.99
C ALA A 159 -3.28 -14.49 -30.07
#